data_AF-A0A2T1C3U9-F1
#
_entry.id   AF-A0A2T1C3U9-F1
#
_cell.length_a   1.000
_cell.length_b   1.000
_cell.length_c   1.000
_cell.angle_alpha   90.00
_cell.angle_beta   90.00
_cell.angle_gamma   90.00
#
_symmetry.space_group_name_H-M   'P 1'
#
loop_
_entity.id
_entity.type
_entity.pdbx_description
1 polymer ?
#
loop_
_entity_poly.entity_id
_entity_poly.type
_entity_poly.pdbx_seq_one_letter_code
_entity_poly.pdbx_strand_id
1 'polypeptide(L)'
;MSGKNQHFIPQFLQRGFSISELNGKAFANNVKSKRKKEDQIWVFESGRKPYLTNVRNKGAERFFYGLENSALDTSITKAEHQYAKLVNRLRTHTSDALVHEPVIPELVVHLFVRTKNLRNSIKDASQLCIDMVQNNLRESSDFENFIIKYLDENPDFFEKEIKDKFTLSQQKAIRQYISDHPHIISQFLRNSISELHPIMLNSLEFVQSELPDMIKEAHIKSLSDSIAPQERVEKLRSLRWSVNIAPIGSYILGDAGSLHITSENRYEALLTAENNFNFDNVLLPISSQHLLIGSIDSQIGKLDMEAVNEASAATSQEFFIASQKTEREVKYAQQIGTNNSILSDEKLFRLESEIRKEWFSN
;
A
#
# COMPACT_ATOMS: atom_id res chain seq x y z
N MET A 1 -7.18 7.63 -19.02
CA MET A 1 -7.20 8.98 -18.46
C MET A 1 -5.79 9.51 -18.59
N SER A 2 -5.40 10.08 -19.74
CA SER A 2 -4.10 10.74 -19.84
C SER A 2 -4.24 12.19 -19.36
N GLY A 3 -3.29 12.64 -18.56
CA GLY A 3 -3.30 13.99 -18.02
C GLY A 3 -2.37 14.15 -16.83
N LYS A 4 -2.12 15.40 -16.45
CA LYS A 4 -1.29 15.73 -15.28
C LYS A 4 -1.84 15.17 -13.96
N ASN A 5 -3.17 15.03 -13.83
CA ASN A 5 -3.82 14.50 -12.63
C ASN A 5 -4.12 13.01 -12.79
N GLN A 6 -3.25 12.18 -12.25
CA GLN A 6 -3.32 10.73 -12.32
C GLN A 6 -4.05 10.19 -11.10
N HIS A 7 -5.06 9.36 -11.33
CA HIS A 7 -5.91 8.85 -10.27
C HIS A 7 -5.28 7.61 -9.67
N PHE A 8 -5.18 7.51 -8.34
CA PHE A 8 -4.82 6.28 -7.64
C PHE A 8 -6.07 5.48 -7.20
N ILE A 9 -7.24 6.14 -7.15
CA ILE A 9 -8.56 5.47 -7.15
C ILE A 9 -9.25 5.80 -8.47
N PRO A 10 -9.48 4.82 -9.37
CA PRO A 10 -9.99 5.13 -10.70
C PRO A 10 -11.37 5.78 -10.71
N GLN A 11 -11.57 6.76 -11.60
CA GLN A 11 -12.87 7.43 -11.74
C GLN A 11 -14.01 6.45 -12.09
N PHE A 12 -13.74 5.39 -12.86
CA PHE A 12 -14.78 4.41 -13.19
C PHE A 12 -15.32 3.71 -11.95
N LEU A 13 -14.47 3.51 -10.93
CA LEU A 13 -14.86 2.95 -9.65
C LEU A 13 -15.62 3.99 -8.83
N GLN A 14 -15.06 5.20 -8.69
CA GLN A 14 -15.70 6.29 -7.93
C GLN A 14 -17.09 6.68 -8.41
N ARG A 15 -17.37 6.59 -9.73
CA ARG A 15 -18.70 6.89 -10.30
C ARG A 15 -19.83 6.03 -9.75
N GLY A 16 -19.50 4.81 -9.31
CA GLY A 16 -20.46 3.95 -8.61
C GLY A 16 -20.83 4.46 -7.22
N PHE A 17 -20.32 5.61 -6.77
CA PHE A 17 -20.71 6.22 -5.50
C PHE A 17 -21.25 7.64 -5.73
N SER A 18 -21.62 7.97 -6.96
CA SER A 18 -22.13 9.30 -7.30
C SER A 18 -23.57 9.48 -6.83
N ILE A 19 -23.94 10.72 -6.52
CA ILE A 19 -25.31 11.10 -6.13
C ILE A 19 -26.32 10.81 -7.25
N SER A 20 -25.87 10.75 -8.52
CA SER A 20 -26.75 10.39 -9.64
C SER A 20 -27.22 8.94 -9.59
N GLU A 21 -26.51 8.07 -8.87
CA GLU A 21 -26.88 6.68 -8.64
C GLU A 21 -28.13 6.56 -7.75
N LEU A 22 -28.25 7.40 -6.70
CA LEU A 22 -29.45 7.51 -5.87
C LEU A 22 -30.71 7.85 -6.67
N ASN A 23 -30.54 8.48 -7.84
CA ASN A 23 -31.64 8.88 -8.70
C ASN A 23 -31.95 7.87 -9.81
N GLY A 24 -31.31 6.69 -9.82
CA GLY A 24 -31.53 5.63 -10.82
C GLY A 24 -31.09 6.01 -12.25
N LYS A 25 -30.36 7.11 -12.43
CA LYS A 25 -29.99 7.67 -13.75
C LYS A 25 -28.56 7.32 -14.19
N ALA A 26 -27.74 6.76 -13.31
CA ALA A 26 -26.30 6.62 -13.52
C ALA A 26 -25.90 5.67 -14.68
N PHE A 27 -26.78 4.77 -15.12
CA PHE A 27 -26.46 3.75 -16.13
C PHE A 27 -27.22 3.91 -17.46
N ALA A 28 -28.04 4.96 -17.60
CA ALA A 28 -28.72 5.27 -18.85
C ALA A 28 -27.73 5.92 -19.84
N ASN A 29 -27.02 5.10 -20.59
CA ASN A 29 -26.26 5.51 -21.76
C ASN A 29 -27.22 6.15 -22.78
N ASN A 30 -27.45 7.48 -22.75
CA ASN A 30 -27.81 8.33 -23.91
C ASN A 30 -28.44 9.70 -23.53
N VAL A 31 -27.86 10.48 -22.63
CA VAL A 31 -28.26 11.90 -22.53
C VAL A 31 -27.04 12.82 -22.52
N LYS A 32 -26.81 13.50 -23.65
CA LYS A 32 -25.73 14.48 -23.89
C LYS A 32 -25.93 15.83 -23.16
N SER A 33 -26.67 15.91 -22.05
CA SER A 33 -26.97 17.19 -21.40
C SER A 33 -26.62 17.20 -19.92
N LYS A 34 -25.63 18.05 -19.54
CA LYS A 34 -25.22 18.47 -18.17
C LYS A 34 -24.34 17.52 -17.33
N ARG A 35 -23.25 17.00 -17.93
CA ARG A 35 -22.12 16.28 -17.30
C ARG A 35 -21.47 16.89 -16.02
N LYS A 36 -21.82 18.12 -15.58
CA LYS A 36 -21.17 18.76 -14.41
C LYS A 36 -21.77 18.33 -13.06
N LYS A 37 -23.06 17.97 -12.99
CA LYS A 37 -23.73 17.59 -11.72
C LYS A 37 -23.82 16.08 -11.48
N GLU A 38 -23.65 15.25 -12.52
CA GLU A 38 -23.95 13.81 -12.47
C GLU A 38 -22.84 12.96 -11.83
N ASP A 39 -21.62 13.47 -11.77
CA ASP A 39 -20.45 12.77 -11.18
C ASP A 39 -20.07 13.38 -9.81
N GLN A 40 -21.02 13.89 -9.03
CA GLN A 40 -20.74 14.40 -7.68
C GLN A 40 -20.78 13.27 -6.64
N ILE A 41 -19.81 13.28 -5.73
CA ILE A 41 -19.67 12.35 -4.61
C ILE A 41 -19.53 13.12 -3.31
N TRP A 42 -20.00 12.54 -2.20
CA TRP A 42 -19.63 13.01 -0.86
C TRP A 42 -18.26 12.45 -0.49
N VAL A 43 -17.44 13.32 0.09
CA VAL A 43 -16.12 12.97 0.63
C VAL A 43 -16.16 13.20 2.13
N PHE A 44 -15.68 12.20 2.85
CA PHE A 44 -15.48 12.22 4.30
C PHE A 44 -13.98 12.09 4.54
N GLU A 45 -13.38 13.14 5.09
CA GLU A 45 -11.95 13.24 5.37
C GLU A 45 -11.74 13.40 6.87
N SER A 46 -10.70 12.75 7.41
CA SER A 46 -10.35 12.92 8.82
C SER A 46 -10.10 14.40 9.16
N GLY A 47 -10.66 14.86 10.28
CA GLY A 47 -10.52 16.24 10.74
C GLY A 47 -11.24 17.31 9.91
N ARG A 48 -12.06 16.95 8.90
CA ARG A 48 -12.75 17.90 8.02
C ARG A 48 -14.25 17.65 7.94
N LYS A 49 -15.02 18.72 7.74
CA LYS A 49 -16.46 18.60 7.50
C LYS A 49 -16.71 17.93 6.14
N PRO A 50 -17.66 16.98 6.03
CA PRO A 50 -17.95 16.32 4.76
C PRO A 50 -18.39 17.31 3.69
N TYR A 51 -17.88 17.15 2.48
CA TYR A 51 -18.08 18.08 1.36
C TYR A 51 -18.36 17.34 0.05
N LEU A 52 -18.97 18.06 -0.90
CA LEU A 52 -19.24 17.55 -2.24
C LEU A 52 -18.13 17.92 -3.21
N THR A 53 -17.72 16.97 -4.03
CA THR A 53 -16.79 17.22 -5.14
C THR A 53 -17.12 16.35 -6.34
N ASN A 54 -16.50 16.64 -7.48
CA ASN A 54 -16.60 15.80 -8.66
C ASN A 54 -15.62 14.62 -8.54
N VAL A 55 -15.97 13.44 -9.04
CA VAL A 55 -15.07 12.26 -9.06
C VAL A 55 -13.69 12.52 -9.67
N ARG A 56 -13.57 13.51 -10.57
CA ARG A 56 -12.29 13.91 -11.20
C ARG A 56 -11.32 14.61 -10.26
N ASN A 57 -11.81 15.08 -9.11
CA ASN A 57 -11.06 15.89 -8.17
C ASN A 57 -10.63 15.11 -6.93
N LYS A 58 -10.94 13.81 -6.84
CA LYS A 58 -10.63 12.98 -5.68
C LYS A 58 -9.95 11.68 -6.08
N GLY A 59 -9.12 11.15 -5.18
CA GLY A 59 -8.32 9.96 -5.44
C GLY A 59 -7.30 10.17 -6.56
N ALA A 60 -6.73 11.37 -6.67
CA ALA A 60 -5.79 11.74 -7.71
C ALA A 60 -4.67 12.65 -7.19
N GLU A 61 -3.50 12.53 -7.80
CA GLU A 61 -2.33 13.36 -7.53
C GLU A 61 -1.65 13.75 -8.85
N ARG A 62 -0.98 14.90 -8.84
CA ARG A 62 -0.29 15.37 -10.02
C ARG A 62 0.96 14.51 -10.28
N PHE A 63 1.07 13.91 -11.47
CA PHE A 63 2.20 13.05 -11.88
C PHE A 63 2.47 11.86 -10.94
N PHE A 64 1.42 11.26 -10.36
CA PHE A 64 1.52 10.14 -9.43
C PHE A 64 2.30 8.91 -9.96
N TYR A 65 2.18 8.62 -11.25
CA TYR A 65 2.84 7.55 -12.02
C TYR A 65 3.97 8.07 -12.93
N GLY A 66 4.35 9.34 -12.78
CA GLY A 66 5.30 10.03 -13.64
C GLY A 66 4.67 11.05 -14.58
N LEU A 67 5.44 11.53 -15.55
CA LEU A 67 5.00 12.55 -16.49
C LEU A 67 3.78 12.09 -17.31
N GLU A 68 3.04 13.07 -17.80
CA GLU A 68 1.87 12.83 -18.65
C GLU A 68 2.27 12.01 -19.89
N ASN A 69 1.48 10.97 -20.22
CA ASN A 69 1.77 10.04 -21.31
C ASN A 69 3.07 9.25 -21.14
N SER A 70 3.56 9.07 -19.90
CA SER A 70 4.61 8.08 -19.63
C SER A 70 4.14 6.68 -20.05
N ALA A 71 5.09 5.76 -20.25
CA ALA A 71 4.79 4.38 -20.58
C ALA A 71 3.86 3.74 -19.52
N LEU A 72 4.12 4.01 -18.23
CA LEU A 72 3.28 3.52 -17.13
C LEU A 72 1.87 4.13 -17.16
N ASP A 73 1.74 5.46 -17.32
CA ASP A 73 0.44 6.15 -17.40
C ASP A 73 -0.43 5.60 -18.55
N THR A 74 0.21 5.34 -19.70
CA THR A 74 -0.43 4.77 -20.89
C THR A 74 -0.90 3.33 -20.63
N SER A 75 -0.04 2.50 -20.02
CA SER A 75 -0.36 1.11 -19.69
C SER A 75 -1.51 1.01 -18.68
N ILE A 76 -1.48 1.80 -17.62
CA ILE A 76 -2.57 1.90 -16.64
C ILE A 76 -3.85 2.36 -17.35
N THR A 77 -3.79 3.44 -18.13
CA THR A 77 -4.95 3.93 -18.88
C THR A 77 -5.56 2.85 -19.77
N LYS A 78 -4.74 2.06 -20.48
CA LYS A 78 -5.22 0.98 -21.34
C LYS A 78 -5.95 -0.11 -20.55
N ALA A 79 -5.35 -0.57 -19.44
CA ALA A 79 -5.94 -1.59 -18.57
C ALA A 79 -7.26 -1.12 -17.96
N GLU A 80 -7.33 0.13 -17.49
CA GLU A 80 -8.53 0.72 -16.91
C GLU A 80 -9.74 0.73 -17.85
N HIS A 81 -9.54 0.79 -19.18
CA HIS A 81 -10.67 0.71 -20.11
C HIS A 81 -11.35 -0.66 -20.07
N GLN A 82 -10.58 -1.74 -19.92
CA GLN A 82 -11.10 -3.10 -19.79
C GLN A 82 -11.81 -3.28 -18.44
N TYR A 83 -11.18 -2.81 -17.37
CA TYR A 83 -11.74 -2.84 -16.02
C TYR A 83 -13.03 -2.02 -15.88
N ALA A 84 -13.08 -0.83 -16.48
CA ALA A 84 -14.29 -0.02 -16.49
C ALA A 84 -15.46 -0.74 -17.17
N LYS A 85 -15.22 -1.43 -18.29
CA LYS A 85 -16.25 -2.24 -18.97
C LYS A 85 -16.72 -3.40 -18.08
N LEU A 86 -15.80 -4.09 -17.42
CA LEU A 86 -16.12 -5.17 -16.49
C LEU A 86 -16.98 -4.66 -15.33
N VAL A 87 -16.51 -3.64 -14.61
CA VAL A 87 -17.24 -3.07 -13.46
C VAL A 87 -18.62 -2.57 -13.86
N ASN A 88 -18.76 -1.94 -15.02
CA ASN A 88 -20.07 -1.52 -15.51
C ASN A 88 -21.01 -2.70 -15.78
N ARG A 89 -20.52 -3.84 -16.29
CA ARG A 89 -21.34 -5.07 -16.42
C ARG A 89 -21.71 -5.63 -15.04
N LEU A 90 -20.78 -5.67 -14.10
CA LEU A 90 -21.04 -6.18 -12.76
C LEU A 90 -22.14 -5.38 -12.06
N ARG A 91 -22.19 -4.05 -12.26
CA ARG A 91 -23.22 -3.16 -11.73
C ARG A 91 -24.60 -3.26 -12.40
N THR A 92 -24.78 -4.06 -13.46
CA THR A 92 -26.11 -4.25 -14.07
C THR A 92 -26.92 -5.36 -13.42
N HIS A 93 -26.34 -6.11 -12.47
CA HIS A 93 -27.06 -7.13 -11.74
C HIS A 93 -28.15 -6.48 -10.87
N THR A 94 -29.28 -7.17 -10.71
CA THR A 94 -30.42 -6.70 -9.90
C THR A 94 -30.78 -7.67 -8.77
N SER A 95 -30.16 -8.84 -8.76
CA SER A 95 -30.12 -9.79 -7.65
C SER A 95 -28.70 -10.30 -7.45
N ASP A 96 -28.43 -10.89 -6.29
CA ASP A 96 -27.19 -11.59 -6.01
C ASP A 96 -26.91 -12.63 -7.10
N ALA A 97 -25.65 -12.68 -7.56
CA ALA A 97 -25.27 -13.53 -8.68
C ALA A 97 -23.80 -13.99 -8.59
N LEU A 98 -23.56 -15.26 -8.91
CA LEU A 98 -22.22 -15.76 -9.22
C LEU A 98 -21.75 -15.18 -10.54
N VAL A 99 -20.47 -14.81 -10.63
CA VAL A 99 -19.86 -14.24 -11.83
C VAL A 99 -18.59 -14.99 -12.21
N HIS A 100 -18.43 -15.26 -13.50
CA HIS A 100 -17.32 -16.05 -14.04
C HIS A 100 -16.43 -15.22 -14.99
N GLU A 101 -16.10 -14.00 -14.58
CA GLU A 101 -15.30 -13.08 -15.39
C GLU A 101 -13.81 -13.25 -15.04
N PRO A 102 -12.96 -13.78 -15.95
CA PRO A 102 -11.57 -14.14 -15.64
C PRO A 102 -10.67 -12.94 -15.30
N VAL A 103 -11.14 -11.73 -15.58
CA VAL A 103 -10.42 -10.46 -15.40
C VAL A 103 -10.62 -9.89 -13.98
N ILE A 104 -11.56 -10.43 -13.18
CA ILE A 104 -11.82 -9.93 -11.82
C ILE A 104 -10.56 -9.97 -10.92
N PRO A 105 -9.81 -11.07 -10.84
CA PRO A 105 -8.58 -11.13 -10.05
C PRO A 105 -7.59 -10.01 -10.40
N GLU A 106 -7.40 -9.77 -11.70
CA GLU A 106 -6.51 -8.73 -12.20
C GLU A 106 -7.00 -7.33 -11.83
N LEU A 107 -8.31 -7.07 -11.96
CA LEU A 107 -8.95 -5.83 -11.51
C LEU A 107 -8.68 -5.57 -10.03
N VAL A 108 -8.91 -6.55 -9.17
CA VAL A 108 -8.77 -6.39 -7.72
C VAL A 108 -7.31 -6.12 -7.36
N VAL A 109 -6.37 -6.91 -7.89
CA VAL A 109 -4.94 -6.66 -7.69
C VAL A 109 -4.55 -5.27 -8.14
N HIS A 110 -4.93 -4.92 -9.37
CA HIS A 110 -4.64 -3.61 -9.93
C HIS A 110 -5.12 -2.46 -9.06
N LEU A 111 -6.29 -2.59 -8.42
CA LEU A 111 -6.87 -1.54 -7.60
C LEU A 111 -6.13 -1.32 -6.28
N PHE A 112 -5.65 -2.37 -5.60
CA PHE A 112 -4.98 -2.18 -4.30
C PHE A 112 -3.48 -1.87 -4.43
N VAL A 113 -2.78 -2.42 -5.43
CA VAL A 113 -1.33 -2.21 -5.60
C VAL A 113 -0.96 -0.81 -6.07
N ARG A 114 -1.92 -0.06 -6.64
CA ARG A 114 -1.68 1.28 -7.19
C ARG A 114 -2.07 2.43 -6.26
N THR A 115 -2.52 2.11 -5.04
CA THR A 115 -3.11 3.10 -4.12
C THR A 115 -2.04 3.99 -3.51
N LYS A 116 -2.45 5.21 -3.15
CA LYS A 116 -1.64 6.07 -2.29
C LYS A 116 -1.51 5.47 -0.88
N ASN A 117 -2.55 4.79 -0.41
CA ASN A 117 -2.56 4.08 0.86
C ASN A 117 -1.37 3.12 0.96
N LEU A 118 -1.19 2.20 -0.01
CA LEU A 118 -0.04 1.29 -0.02
C LEU A 118 1.30 2.02 0.06
N ARG A 119 1.49 3.06 -0.76
CA ARG A 119 2.73 3.85 -0.79
C ARG A 119 3.04 4.45 0.58
N ASN A 120 2.03 5.03 1.22
CA ASN A 120 2.20 5.65 2.53
C ASN A 120 2.36 4.60 3.63
N SER A 121 1.65 3.46 3.58
CA SER A 121 1.84 2.37 4.54
C SER A 121 3.28 1.82 4.50
N ILE A 122 3.89 1.72 3.32
CA ILE A 122 5.32 1.36 3.19
C ILE A 122 6.19 2.43 3.84
N LYS A 123 5.89 3.72 3.60
CA LYS A 123 6.62 4.83 4.23
C LYS A 123 6.56 4.78 5.75
N ASP A 124 5.36 4.62 6.30
CA ASP A 124 5.15 4.58 7.75
C ASP A 124 5.88 3.38 8.36
N ALA A 125 5.82 2.21 7.73
CA ALA A 125 6.56 1.02 8.16
C ALA A 125 8.09 1.22 8.09
N SER A 126 8.62 1.75 6.99
CA SER A 126 10.06 2.03 6.86
C SER A 126 10.55 3.07 7.87
N GLN A 127 9.72 4.09 8.15
CA GLN A 127 10.03 5.11 9.14
C GLN A 127 10.17 4.49 10.54
N LEU A 128 9.24 3.62 10.92
CA LEU A 128 9.32 2.89 12.20
C LEU A 128 10.61 2.07 12.31
N CYS A 129 11.01 1.37 11.24
CA CYS A 129 12.26 0.61 11.24
C CYS A 129 13.50 1.50 11.42
N ILE A 130 13.56 2.64 10.72
CA ILE A 130 14.67 3.60 10.84
C ILE A 130 14.71 4.17 12.27
N ASP A 131 13.57 4.54 12.83
CA ASP A 131 13.48 5.07 14.20
C ASP A 131 13.96 4.02 15.22
N MET A 132 13.61 2.74 15.04
CA MET A 132 14.10 1.64 15.87
C MET A 132 15.62 1.51 15.80
N VAL A 133 16.21 1.51 14.60
CA VAL A 133 17.66 1.43 14.42
C VAL A 133 18.34 2.64 15.05
N GLN A 134 17.83 3.85 14.77
CA GLN A 134 18.39 5.08 15.31
C GLN A 134 18.34 5.12 16.84
N ASN A 135 17.24 4.65 17.45
CA ASN A 135 17.12 4.59 18.91
C ASN A 135 18.11 3.63 19.55
N ASN A 136 18.37 2.47 18.95
CA ASN A 136 19.41 1.54 19.42
C ASN A 136 20.82 2.11 19.22
N LEU A 137 21.03 2.89 18.16
CA LEU A 137 22.32 3.49 17.87
C LEU A 137 22.60 4.79 18.63
N ARG A 138 21.69 5.31 19.45
CA ARG A 138 21.94 6.55 20.24
C ARG A 138 23.03 6.36 21.28
N GLU A 139 23.11 5.18 21.89
CA GLU A 139 24.14 4.86 22.87
C GLU A 139 25.42 4.45 22.15
N SER A 140 26.53 5.15 22.42
CA SER A 140 27.81 4.91 21.75
C SER A 140 28.32 3.48 21.93
N SER A 141 28.00 2.82 23.05
CA SER A 141 28.36 1.42 23.30
C SER A 141 27.64 0.44 22.38
N ASP A 142 26.37 0.70 22.07
CA ASP A 142 25.56 -0.18 21.22
C ASP A 142 25.99 -0.04 19.76
N PHE A 143 26.33 1.18 19.33
CA PHE A 143 26.96 1.43 18.03
C PHE A 143 28.34 0.77 17.91
N GLU A 144 29.18 0.85 18.94
CA GLU A 144 30.49 0.19 18.97
C GLU A 144 30.35 -1.33 18.81
N ASN A 145 29.47 -1.95 19.60
CA ASN A 145 29.21 -3.39 19.53
C ASN A 145 28.67 -3.80 18.15
N PHE A 146 27.74 -3.02 17.60
CA PHE A 146 27.19 -3.24 16.27
C PHE A 146 28.26 -3.24 15.17
N ILE A 147 29.11 -2.20 15.11
CA ILE A 147 30.15 -2.09 14.07
C ILE A 147 31.19 -3.22 14.21
N ILE A 148 31.61 -3.54 15.43
CA ILE A 148 32.60 -4.59 15.66
C ILE A 148 32.06 -5.94 15.22
N LYS A 149 30.85 -6.29 15.64
CA LYS A 149 30.18 -7.53 15.24
C LYS A 149 30.05 -7.62 13.72
N TYR A 150 29.55 -6.56 13.09
CA TYR A 150 29.37 -6.52 11.64
C TYR A 150 30.68 -6.79 10.88
N LEU A 151 31.81 -6.24 11.34
CA LEU A 151 33.10 -6.42 10.67
C LEU A 151 33.75 -7.77 10.95
N ASP A 152 33.55 -8.33 12.15
CA ASP A 152 33.96 -9.68 12.47
C ASP A 152 33.21 -10.70 11.58
N GLU A 153 31.92 -10.46 11.30
CA GLU A 153 31.09 -11.28 10.40
C GLU A 153 31.35 -11.00 8.90
N ASN A 154 31.91 -9.83 8.56
CA ASN A 154 32.18 -9.39 7.19
C ASN A 154 33.65 -8.96 7.00
N PRO A 155 34.62 -9.89 7.12
CA PRO A 155 36.05 -9.55 7.06
C PRO A 155 36.49 -8.94 5.72
N ASP A 156 35.74 -9.22 4.64
CA ASP A 156 36.01 -8.69 3.31
C ASP A 156 35.39 -7.29 3.07
N PHE A 157 34.83 -6.64 4.10
CA PHE A 157 34.14 -5.34 3.95
C PHE A 157 34.99 -4.28 3.23
N PHE A 158 36.29 -4.23 3.53
CA PHE A 158 37.23 -3.28 2.91
C PHE A 158 37.90 -3.79 1.63
N GLU A 159 37.59 -5.01 1.17
CA GLU A 159 38.29 -5.67 0.07
C GLU A 159 38.18 -4.88 -1.24
N LYS A 160 37.04 -4.22 -1.47
CA LYS A 160 36.85 -3.32 -2.62
C LYS A 160 37.76 -2.10 -2.54
N GLU A 161 37.78 -1.42 -1.40
CA GLU A 161 38.64 -0.23 -1.18
C GLU A 161 40.13 -0.60 -1.27
N ILE A 162 40.51 -1.78 -0.77
CA ILE A 162 41.87 -2.32 -0.90
C ILE A 162 42.23 -2.52 -2.38
N LYS A 163 41.32 -3.08 -3.19
CA LYS A 163 41.56 -3.27 -4.63
C LYS A 163 41.67 -1.96 -5.40
N ASP A 164 40.79 -1.01 -5.09
CA ASP A 164 40.65 0.22 -5.87
C ASP A 164 41.77 1.24 -5.56
N LYS A 165 42.33 1.23 -4.33
CA LYS A 165 43.29 2.24 -3.88
C LYS A 165 44.75 1.78 -3.82
N PHE A 166 45.03 0.49 -3.92
CA PHE A 166 46.38 -0.05 -3.70
C PHE A 166 46.87 -0.93 -4.85
N THR A 167 48.18 -0.92 -5.07
CA THR A 167 48.83 -1.81 -6.05
C THR A 167 48.81 -3.28 -5.59
N LEU A 168 48.97 -4.24 -6.51
CA LEU A 168 48.92 -5.68 -6.19
C LEU A 168 49.90 -6.09 -5.07
N SER A 169 51.10 -5.50 -5.03
CA SER A 169 52.08 -5.76 -3.96
C SER A 169 51.63 -5.21 -2.60
N GLN A 170 51.05 -4.01 -2.58
CA GLN A 170 50.47 -3.40 -1.38
C GLN A 170 49.24 -4.17 -0.89
N GLN A 171 48.35 -4.59 -1.80
CA GLN A 171 47.19 -5.41 -1.45
C GLN A 171 47.61 -6.71 -0.75
N LYS A 172 48.63 -7.40 -1.29
CA LYS A 172 49.16 -8.63 -0.68
C LYS A 172 49.72 -8.38 0.72
N ALA A 173 50.45 -7.27 0.91
CA ALA A 173 50.98 -6.89 2.22
C ALA A 173 49.86 -6.53 3.22
N ILE A 174 48.85 -5.78 2.80
CA ILE A 174 47.69 -5.40 3.62
C ILE A 174 46.90 -6.64 4.04
N ARG A 175 46.58 -7.53 3.10
CA ARG A 175 45.86 -8.78 3.41
C ARG A 175 46.65 -9.67 4.36
N GLN A 176 47.96 -9.79 4.16
CA GLN A 176 48.82 -10.54 5.08
C GLN A 176 48.80 -9.91 6.48
N TYR A 177 48.91 -8.59 6.57
CA TYR A 177 48.90 -7.88 7.85
C TYR A 177 47.57 -8.03 8.60
N ILE A 178 46.43 -7.94 7.90
CA ILE A 178 45.10 -8.20 8.47
C ILE A 178 44.98 -9.67 8.92
N SER A 179 45.47 -10.62 8.12
CA SER A 179 45.47 -12.05 8.48
C SER A 179 46.32 -12.33 9.72
N ASP A 180 47.45 -11.65 9.87
CA ASP A 180 48.36 -11.82 11.01
C ASP A 180 47.83 -11.08 12.27
N HIS A 181 46.97 -10.08 12.10
CA HIS A 181 46.39 -9.26 13.17
C HIS A 181 44.86 -9.16 13.02
N PRO A 182 44.11 -10.24 13.30
CA PRO A 182 42.68 -10.32 13.00
C PRO A 182 41.83 -9.23 13.68
N HIS A 183 42.29 -8.64 14.78
CA HIS A 183 41.59 -7.57 15.50
C HIS A 183 42.06 -6.14 15.14
N ILE A 184 42.97 -5.97 14.19
CA ILE A 184 43.52 -4.63 13.86
C ILE A 184 42.43 -3.66 13.38
N ILE A 185 41.46 -4.18 12.62
CA ILE A 185 40.35 -3.40 12.07
C ILE A 185 39.41 -2.96 13.19
N SER A 186 38.98 -3.89 14.06
CA SER A 186 38.12 -3.56 15.19
C SER A 186 38.83 -2.63 16.18
N GLN A 187 40.13 -2.80 16.44
CA GLN A 187 40.90 -1.89 17.30
C GLN A 187 41.05 -0.49 16.70
N PHE A 188 41.31 -0.37 15.40
CA PHE A 188 41.34 0.93 14.71
C PHE A 188 40.00 1.67 14.83
N LEU A 189 38.90 0.94 14.74
CA LEU A 189 37.55 1.52 14.81
C LEU A 189 37.15 1.89 16.22
N ARG A 190 37.54 1.15 17.25
CA ARG A 190 37.36 1.58 18.65
C ARG A 190 37.97 2.96 18.90
N ASN A 191 39.14 3.21 18.32
CA ASN A 191 39.82 4.50 18.42
C ASN A 191 39.15 5.61 17.59
N SER A 192 38.32 5.26 16.61
CA SER A 192 37.65 6.19 15.69
C SER A 192 36.14 6.31 15.96
N ILE A 193 35.59 5.59 16.94
CA ILE A 193 34.15 5.42 17.12
C ILE A 193 33.44 6.75 17.40
N SER A 194 34.07 7.62 18.18
CA SER A 194 33.53 8.94 18.53
C SER A 194 33.37 9.87 17.32
N GLU A 195 34.17 9.67 16.27
CA GLU A 195 34.08 10.42 15.01
C GLU A 195 33.08 9.75 14.04
N LEU A 196 33.02 8.42 14.04
CA LEU A 196 32.13 7.65 13.17
C LEU A 196 30.67 7.66 13.61
N HIS A 197 30.41 7.76 14.91
CA HIS A 197 29.07 7.71 15.48
C HIS A 197 28.16 8.85 14.99
N PRO A 198 28.57 10.13 15.05
CA PRO A 198 27.80 11.22 14.46
C PRO A 198 27.60 11.08 12.94
N ILE A 199 28.60 10.55 12.22
CA ILE A 199 28.51 10.34 10.76
C ILE A 199 27.44 9.30 10.44
N MET A 200 27.37 8.22 11.21
CA MET A 200 26.34 7.19 11.04
C MET A 200 24.94 7.75 11.32
N LEU A 201 24.77 8.49 12.42
CA LEU A 201 23.48 9.10 12.75
C LEU A 201 23.02 10.09 11.67
N ASN A 202 23.92 10.96 11.20
CA ASN A 202 23.63 11.88 10.08
C ASN A 202 23.28 11.13 8.79
N SER A 203 23.90 9.97 8.54
CA SER A 203 23.59 9.13 7.37
C SER A 203 22.17 8.56 7.46
N LEU A 204 21.73 8.14 8.66
CA LEU A 204 20.35 7.69 8.89
C LEU A 204 19.35 8.84 8.72
N GLU A 205 19.66 10.04 9.22
CA GLU A 205 18.82 11.22 9.01
C GLU A 205 18.68 11.58 7.52
N PHE A 206 19.77 11.46 6.75
CA PHE A 206 19.73 11.63 5.30
C PHE A 206 18.87 10.56 4.61
N VAL A 207 19.02 9.28 4.98
CA VAL A 207 18.16 8.21 4.45
C VAL A 207 16.69 8.49 4.77
N GLN A 208 16.41 8.96 5.98
CA GLN A 208 15.07 9.32 6.42
C GLN A 208 14.49 10.49 5.60
N SER A 209 15.30 11.49 5.24
CA SER A 209 14.85 12.62 4.42
C SER A 209 14.55 12.21 2.97
N GLU A 210 15.32 11.28 2.41
CA GLU A 210 15.15 10.79 1.03
C GLU A 210 14.11 9.66 0.90
N LEU A 211 13.72 9.03 2.02
CA LEU A 211 12.81 7.89 2.07
C LEU A 211 11.51 8.09 1.24
N PRO A 212 10.81 9.25 1.29
CA PRO A 212 9.60 9.45 0.50
C PRO A 212 9.82 9.30 -1.01
N ASP A 213 10.92 9.83 -1.53
CA ASP A 213 11.23 9.78 -2.96
C ASP A 213 11.72 8.39 -3.37
N MET A 214 12.56 7.74 -2.55
CA MET A 214 12.97 6.35 -2.76
C MET A 214 11.78 5.40 -2.86
N ILE A 215 10.80 5.53 -1.95
CA ILE A 215 9.59 4.70 -1.96
C ILE A 215 8.73 4.97 -3.19
N LYS A 216 8.58 6.25 -3.57
CA LYS A 216 7.85 6.63 -4.78
C LYS A 216 8.49 6.02 -6.02
N GLU A 217 9.81 6.10 -6.16
CA GLU A 217 10.54 5.52 -7.29
C GLU A 217 10.41 4.00 -7.32
N ALA A 218 10.61 3.32 -6.19
CA ALA A 218 10.46 1.88 -6.07
C ALA A 218 9.04 1.41 -6.44
N HIS A 219 8.02 2.13 -5.98
CA HIS A 219 6.63 1.83 -6.30
C HIS A 219 6.31 2.05 -7.79
N ILE A 220 6.77 3.16 -8.39
CA ILE A 220 6.61 3.42 -9.83
C ILE A 220 7.31 2.33 -10.66
N LYS A 221 8.52 1.93 -10.26
CA LYS A 221 9.27 0.86 -10.91
C LYS A 221 8.52 -0.47 -10.85
N SER A 222 8.05 -0.86 -9.66
CA SER A 222 7.25 -2.07 -9.46
C SER A 222 5.99 -2.10 -10.34
N LEU A 223 5.26 -0.98 -10.43
CA LEU A 223 4.09 -0.87 -11.31
C LEU A 223 4.45 -0.91 -12.80
N SER A 224 5.65 -0.43 -13.16
CA SER A 224 6.16 -0.49 -14.54
C SER A 224 6.49 -1.91 -14.97
N ASP A 225 6.98 -2.74 -14.03
CA ASP A 225 7.23 -4.15 -14.25
C ASP A 225 5.91 -4.94 -14.37
N SER A 226 4.95 -4.66 -13.49
CA SER A 226 3.61 -5.25 -13.56
C SER A 226 2.54 -4.41 -12.86
N ILE A 227 1.53 -3.98 -13.61
CA ILE A 227 0.36 -3.25 -13.06
C ILE A 227 -0.60 -4.14 -12.26
N ALA A 228 -0.37 -5.46 -12.31
CA ALA A 228 -1.10 -6.49 -11.57
C ALA A 228 -0.17 -7.72 -11.40
N PRO A 229 0.63 -7.76 -10.32
CA PRO A 229 1.60 -8.83 -10.08
C PRO A 229 0.96 -10.23 -10.19
N GLN A 230 1.48 -11.07 -11.09
CA GLN A 230 0.84 -12.35 -11.46
C GLN A 230 0.66 -13.28 -10.26
N GLU A 231 1.63 -13.33 -9.34
CA GLU A 231 1.53 -14.17 -8.13
C GLU A 231 0.27 -13.84 -7.30
N ARG A 232 -0.06 -12.55 -7.17
CA ARG A 232 -1.26 -12.09 -6.47
C ARG A 232 -2.53 -12.40 -7.27
N VAL A 233 -2.45 -12.27 -8.60
CA VAL A 233 -3.57 -12.59 -9.52
C VAL A 233 -3.91 -14.08 -9.47
N GLU A 234 -2.93 -14.98 -9.54
CA GLU A 234 -3.17 -16.44 -9.49
C GLU A 234 -3.88 -16.86 -8.20
N LYS A 235 -3.49 -16.27 -7.06
CA LYS A 235 -4.13 -16.55 -5.77
C LYS A 235 -5.61 -16.16 -5.80
N LEU A 236 -5.92 -14.97 -6.30
CA LEU A 236 -7.30 -14.50 -6.45
C LEU A 236 -8.11 -15.26 -7.51
N ARG A 237 -7.47 -15.94 -8.48
CA ARG A 237 -8.17 -16.82 -9.44
C ARG A 237 -8.75 -18.08 -8.81
N SER A 238 -8.23 -18.51 -7.67
CA SER A 238 -8.77 -19.66 -6.95
C SER A 238 -10.12 -19.38 -6.29
N LEU A 239 -10.48 -18.10 -6.13
CA LEU A 239 -11.73 -17.67 -5.51
C LEU A 239 -12.92 -17.80 -6.47
N ARG A 240 -14.08 -18.11 -5.90
CA ARG A 240 -15.38 -17.99 -6.55
C ARG A 240 -15.88 -16.57 -6.36
N TRP A 241 -16.24 -15.92 -7.47
CA TRP A 241 -16.67 -14.52 -7.46
C TRP A 241 -18.18 -14.40 -7.52
N SER A 242 -18.72 -13.47 -6.75
CA SER A 242 -20.14 -13.11 -6.74
C SER A 242 -20.32 -11.61 -6.59
N VAL A 243 -21.46 -11.11 -7.02
CA VAL A 243 -21.92 -9.75 -6.74
C VAL A 243 -23.08 -9.85 -5.77
N ASN A 244 -22.92 -9.24 -4.59
CA ASN A 244 -24.02 -9.04 -3.64
C ASN A 244 -24.62 -7.65 -3.84
N ILE A 245 -25.95 -7.58 -3.71
CA ILE A 245 -26.73 -6.38 -3.94
C ILE A 245 -27.45 -5.97 -2.66
N ALA A 246 -27.24 -4.73 -2.27
CA ALA A 246 -27.91 -4.09 -1.15
C ALA A 246 -28.87 -2.99 -1.66
N PRO A 247 -29.62 -2.31 -0.78
CA PRO A 247 -30.27 -1.04 -1.14
C PRO A 247 -29.27 -0.01 -1.68
N ILE A 248 -29.74 0.92 -2.52
CA ILE A 248 -28.87 2.00 -3.02
C ILE A 248 -28.44 2.89 -1.85
N GLY A 249 -27.18 3.33 -1.85
CA GLY A 249 -26.61 4.11 -0.76
C GLY A 249 -26.06 3.27 0.38
N SER A 250 -26.14 1.93 0.31
CA SER A 250 -25.65 1.02 1.33
C SER A 250 -24.15 1.05 1.56
N TYR A 251 -23.34 0.94 0.50
CA TYR A 251 -21.88 0.79 0.61
C TYR A 251 -21.13 2.12 0.43
N ILE A 252 -19.98 2.22 1.10
CA ILE A 252 -18.98 3.28 0.89
C ILE A 252 -17.73 2.72 0.20
N LEU A 253 -16.86 3.61 -0.29
CA LEU A 253 -15.54 3.24 -0.81
C LEU A 253 -14.44 4.02 -0.10
N GLY A 254 -13.68 3.31 0.73
CA GLY A 254 -12.43 3.79 1.33
C GLY A 254 -11.28 3.92 0.33
N ASP A 255 -10.29 4.75 0.67
CA ASP A 255 -9.10 4.96 -0.17
C ASP A 255 -8.06 3.83 -0.10
N ALA A 256 -8.25 2.88 0.82
CA ALA A 256 -7.59 1.58 0.82
C ALA A 256 -8.08 0.65 -0.30
N GLY A 257 -9.29 0.88 -0.82
CA GLY A 257 -9.88 0.09 -1.89
C GLY A 257 -10.52 -1.21 -1.41
N SER A 258 -9.84 -2.33 -1.64
CA SER A 258 -10.39 -3.67 -1.34
C SER A 258 -10.07 -4.11 0.09
N LEU A 259 -10.95 -4.91 0.67
CA LEU A 259 -10.78 -5.53 1.99
C LEU A 259 -10.61 -7.04 1.85
N HIS A 260 -10.10 -7.68 2.90
CA HIS A 260 -10.21 -9.11 3.12
C HIS A 260 -10.72 -9.41 4.53
N ILE A 261 -11.30 -10.59 4.70
CA ILE A 261 -11.72 -11.13 6.00
C ILE A 261 -10.71 -12.20 6.41
N THR A 262 -9.99 -11.98 7.51
CA THR A 262 -9.03 -12.96 8.05
C THR A 262 -9.75 -14.18 8.61
N SER A 263 -9.03 -15.28 8.85
CA SER A 263 -9.55 -16.47 9.54
C SER A 263 -10.10 -16.20 10.94
N GLU A 264 -9.76 -15.06 11.55
CA GLU A 264 -10.26 -14.61 12.85
C GLU A 264 -11.47 -13.66 12.71
N ASN A 265 -12.07 -13.62 11.51
CA ASN A 265 -13.22 -12.77 11.18
C ASN A 265 -12.94 -11.26 11.36
N ARG A 266 -11.69 -10.83 11.19
CA ARG A 266 -11.33 -9.40 11.14
C ARG A 266 -11.34 -8.89 9.72
N TYR A 267 -11.77 -7.65 9.54
CA TYR A 267 -11.73 -6.96 8.26
C TYR A 267 -10.49 -6.09 8.18
N GLU A 268 -9.68 -6.32 7.17
CA GLU A 268 -8.41 -5.62 6.95
C GLU A 268 -8.28 -5.17 5.49
N ALA A 269 -7.42 -4.19 5.21
CA ALA A 269 -7.14 -3.80 3.83
C ALA A 269 -6.48 -4.96 3.09
N LEU A 270 -6.88 -5.25 1.85
CA LEU A 270 -6.31 -6.36 1.06
C LEU A 270 -4.80 -6.26 0.87
N LEU A 271 -4.24 -5.05 0.95
CA LEU A 271 -2.79 -4.82 0.91
C LEU A 271 -2.03 -5.46 2.09
N THR A 272 -2.68 -5.67 3.25
CA THR A 272 -2.07 -6.31 4.43
C THR A 272 -2.05 -7.82 4.32
N ALA A 273 -2.77 -8.39 3.35
CA ALA A 273 -2.83 -9.83 3.15
C ALA A 273 -1.41 -10.35 2.85
N GLU A 274 -0.97 -11.28 3.68
CA GLU A 274 0.32 -11.94 3.52
C GLU A 274 0.38 -12.74 2.24
N ASN A 275 1.59 -13.07 1.78
CA ASN A 275 1.76 -13.94 0.61
C ASN A 275 1.11 -15.33 0.81
N ASN A 276 0.84 -15.76 2.04
CA ASN A 276 0.15 -17.03 2.29
C ASN A 276 -1.39 -16.91 2.29
N PHE A 277 -1.97 -15.73 2.06
CA PHE A 277 -3.41 -15.50 1.79
C PHE A 277 -4.34 -16.34 2.69
N ASN A 278 -4.17 -16.23 4.01
CA ASN A 278 -4.99 -16.94 5.00
C ASN A 278 -6.29 -16.16 5.28
N PHE A 279 -7.04 -15.84 4.21
CA PHE A 279 -8.30 -15.12 4.31
C PHE A 279 -9.42 -15.91 3.64
N ASP A 280 -10.62 -15.73 4.18
CA ASP A 280 -11.80 -16.45 3.73
C ASP A 280 -12.47 -15.73 2.54
N ASN A 281 -12.39 -14.40 2.53
CA ASN A 281 -13.11 -13.56 1.59
C ASN A 281 -12.34 -12.30 1.19
N VAL A 282 -12.52 -11.88 -0.06
CA VAL A 282 -12.11 -10.57 -0.59
C VAL A 282 -13.36 -9.77 -0.89
N LEU A 283 -13.38 -8.51 -0.46
CA LEU A 283 -14.51 -7.61 -0.60
C LEU A 283 -14.07 -6.35 -1.35
N LEU A 284 -14.81 -5.98 -2.40
CA LEU A 284 -14.59 -4.74 -3.12
C LEU A 284 -15.93 -4.05 -3.37
N PRO A 285 -16.22 -2.95 -2.65
CA PRO A 285 -17.33 -2.07 -2.98
C PRO A 285 -17.14 -1.51 -4.38
N ILE A 286 -17.98 -1.95 -5.33
CA ILE A 286 -17.93 -1.45 -6.70
C ILE A 286 -18.98 -0.37 -6.93
N SER A 287 -19.96 -0.19 -6.04
CA SER A 287 -20.86 0.96 -6.05
C SER A 287 -21.54 1.12 -4.69
N SER A 288 -22.41 2.12 -4.53
CA SER A 288 -23.20 2.26 -3.30
C SER A 288 -24.23 1.15 -3.10
N GLN A 289 -24.43 0.29 -4.11
CA GLN A 289 -25.38 -0.81 -4.09
C GLN A 289 -24.73 -2.20 -4.18
N HIS A 290 -23.57 -2.30 -4.83
CA HIS A 290 -22.97 -3.57 -5.23
C HIS A 290 -21.64 -3.81 -4.52
N LEU A 291 -21.51 -4.99 -3.92
CA LEU A 291 -20.28 -5.51 -3.33
C LEU A 291 -19.81 -6.70 -4.15
N LEU A 292 -18.59 -6.63 -4.69
CA LEU A 292 -17.94 -7.76 -5.32
C LEU A 292 -17.26 -8.60 -4.24
N ILE A 293 -17.55 -9.89 -4.21
CA ILE A 293 -17.07 -10.82 -3.19
C ILE A 293 -16.34 -11.97 -3.87
N GLY A 294 -15.09 -12.21 -3.51
CA GLY A 294 -14.34 -13.42 -3.84
C GLY A 294 -14.25 -14.31 -2.61
N SER A 295 -14.69 -15.56 -2.69
CA SER A 295 -14.67 -16.50 -1.55
C SER A 295 -14.11 -17.86 -1.96
N ILE A 296 -13.46 -18.55 -1.01
CA ILE A 296 -13.08 -19.95 -1.18
C ILE A 296 -14.31 -20.85 -1.04
N ASP A 297 -15.25 -20.49 -0.14
CA ASP A 297 -16.48 -21.24 0.05
C ASP A 297 -17.56 -20.82 -0.96
N SER A 298 -18.38 -21.79 -1.35
CA SER A 298 -19.59 -21.61 -2.14
C SER A 298 -20.74 -20.94 -1.37
N GLN A 299 -20.72 -21.01 -0.04
CA GLN A 299 -21.73 -20.42 0.84
C GLN A 299 -21.17 -19.13 1.44
N ILE A 300 -21.30 -18.02 0.71
CA ILE A 300 -21.03 -16.72 1.30
C ILE A 300 -22.17 -16.46 2.29
N GLY A 301 -21.86 -16.60 3.58
CA GLY A 301 -22.76 -16.19 4.66
C GLY A 301 -23.16 -14.73 4.48
N LYS A 302 -24.33 -14.35 4.98
CA LYS A 302 -24.81 -12.97 4.87
C LYS A 302 -23.80 -12.04 5.54
N LEU A 303 -23.07 -11.26 4.74
CA LEU A 303 -22.11 -10.28 5.25
C LEU A 303 -22.85 -9.15 5.98
N ASP A 304 -22.25 -8.70 7.08
CA ASP A 304 -22.73 -7.52 7.76
C ASP A 304 -22.24 -6.27 7.02
N MET A 305 -23.18 -5.61 6.34
CA MET A 305 -22.93 -4.36 5.62
C MET A 305 -22.37 -3.25 6.52
N GLU A 306 -22.78 -3.18 7.79
CA GLU A 306 -22.26 -2.18 8.71
C GLU A 306 -20.78 -2.45 9.00
N ALA A 307 -20.42 -3.71 9.29
CA ALA A 307 -19.02 -4.11 9.48
C ALA A 307 -18.15 -3.85 8.24
N VAL A 308 -18.67 -4.11 7.03
CA VAL A 308 -17.96 -3.81 5.77
C VAL A 308 -17.68 -2.31 5.64
N ASN A 309 -18.66 -1.46 5.92
CA ASN A 309 -18.49 -0.01 5.83
C ASN A 309 -17.57 0.53 6.92
N GLU A 310 -17.73 0.07 8.16
CA GLU A 310 -16.84 0.45 9.26
C GLU A 310 -15.40 0.09 8.95
N ALA A 311 -15.15 -1.13 8.45
CA ALA A 311 -13.84 -1.56 8.03
C ALA A 311 -13.29 -0.76 6.84
N SER A 312 -14.13 -0.46 5.84
CA SER A 312 -13.73 0.36 4.70
C SER A 312 -13.29 1.76 5.13
N ALA A 313 -14.00 2.36 6.10
CA ALA A 313 -13.56 3.63 6.69
C ALA A 313 -12.32 3.46 7.57
N ALA A 314 -12.28 2.46 8.45
CA ALA A 314 -11.20 2.23 9.41
C ALA A 314 -9.84 2.01 8.74
N THR A 315 -9.85 1.26 7.65
CA THR A 315 -8.66 0.95 6.85
C THR A 315 -8.25 2.08 5.91
N SER A 316 -9.13 3.07 5.69
CA SER A 316 -8.80 4.25 4.90
C SER A 316 -7.78 5.13 5.61
N GLN A 317 -6.89 5.75 4.85
CA GLN A 317 -5.86 6.62 5.40
C GLN A 317 -6.28 8.08 5.47
N GLU A 318 -6.86 8.61 4.39
CA GLU A 318 -7.21 10.02 4.30
C GLU A 318 -8.73 10.22 4.23
N PHE A 319 -9.43 9.36 3.49
CA PHE A 319 -10.85 9.53 3.20
C PHE A 319 -11.58 8.26 2.77
N PHE A 320 -12.91 8.34 2.80
CA PHE A 320 -13.78 7.51 1.97
C PHE A 320 -14.76 8.38 1.19
N ILE A 321 -15.41 7.77 0.19
CA ILE A 321 -16.45 8.40 -0.63
C ILE A 321 -17.78 7.67 -0.50
N ALA A 322 -18.88 8.41 -0.63
CA ALA A 322 -20.23 7.88 -0.55
C ALA A 322 -21.20 8.62 -1.48
N SER A 323 -22.32 7.97 -1.81
CA SER A 323 -23.40 8.59 -2.61
C SER A 323 -24.29 9.51 -1.79
N GLN A 324 -24.26 9.41 -0.45
CA GLN A 324 -25.09 10.17 0.46
C GLN A 324 -24.31 10.72 1.65
N LYS A 325 -24.96 11.62 2.39
CA LYS A 325 -24.49 12.15 3.66
C LYS A 325 -25.61 12.07 4.69
N THR A 326 -25.52 11.09 5.57
CA THR A 326 -26.38 10.90 6.73
C THR A 326 -25.53 10.84 8.00
N GLU A 327 -26.16 10.70 9.17
CA GLU A 327 -25.43 10.47 10.42
C GLU A 327 -24.58 9.19 10.37
N ARG A 328 -24.99 8.20 9.58
CA ARG A 328 -24.26 6.94 9.41
C ARG A 328 -22.86 7.16 8.83
N GLU A 329 -22.75 7.89 7.71
CA GLU A 329 -21.44 8.17 7.13
C GLU A 329 -20.62 9.13 8.02
N VAL A 330 -21.27 10.04 8.74
CA VAL A 330 -20.57 10.88 9.72
C VAL A 330 -19.94 10.04 10.84
N LYS A 331 -20.60 8.96 11.29
CA LYS A 331 -20.02 8.02 12.26
C LYS A 331 -18.85 7.25 11.68
N TYR A 332 -18.97 6.73 10.46
CA TYR A 332 -17.85 6.05 9.79
C TYR A 332 -16.63 6.95 9.62
N ALA A 333 -16.81 8.26 9.41
CA ALA A 333 -15.71 9.21 9.30
C ALA A 333 -14.85 9.31 10.57
N GLN A 334 -15.39 8.93 11.73
CA GLN A 334 -14.65 8.88 13.00
C GLN A 334 -13.69 7.69 13.07
N GLN A 335 -13.86 6.70 12.19
CA GLN A 335 -13.01 5.51 12.13
C GLN A 335 -11.81 5.70 11.19
N ILE A 336 -11.78 6.73 10.34
CA ILE A 336 -10.70 6.89 9.35
C ILE A 336 -9.32 6.85 10.02
N GLY A 337 -8.49 5.91 9.58
CA GLY A 337 -7.13 5.71 10.04
C GLY A 337 -6.98 4.90 11.34
N THR A 338 -8.06 4.31 11.88
CA THR A 338 -7.97 3.49 13.12
C THR A 338 -7.46 2.07 12.86
N ASN A 339 -7.47 1.60 11.61
CA ASN A 339 -6.99 0.27 11.21
C ASN A 339 -6.27 0.27 9.85
N ASN A 340 -5.40 1.27 9.62
CA ASN A 340 -4.70 1.45 8.33
C ASN A 340 -3.22 1.01 8.34
N SER A 341 -2.72 0.50 9.46
CA SER A 341 -1.33 0.04 9.57
C SER A 341 -1.12 -1.28 8.83
N ILE A 342 -0.03 -1.37 8.06
CA ILE A 342 0.38 -2.63 7.41
C ILE A 342 1.10 -3.59 8.38
N LEU A 343 1.61 -3.06 9.50
CA LEU A 343 2.25 -3.83 10.56
C LEU A 343 1.35 -3.80 11.79
N SER A 344 0.91 -4.98 12.27
CA SER A 344 0.26 -5.08 13.57
C SER A 344 1.25 -4.80 14.70
N ASP A 345 0.76 -4.40 15.87
CA ASP A 345 1.60 -4.20 17.06
C ASP A 345 2.44 -5.45 17.39
N GLU A 346 1.86 -6.63 17.22
CA GLU A 346 2.58 -7.89 17.39
C GLU A 346 3.72 -8.06 16.39
N LYS A 347 3.50 -7.71 15.11
CA LYS A 347 4.55 -7.75 14.09
C LYS A 347 5.63 -6.71 14.36
N LEU A 348 5.25 -5.51 14.80
CA LEU A 348 6.19 -4.47 15.20
C LEU A 348 7.05 -4.93 16.37
N PHE A 349 6.45 -5.52 17.40
CA PHE A 349 7.18 -6.05 18.55
C PHE A 349 8.15 -7.17 18.15
N ARG A 350 7.71 -8.10 17.29
CA ARG A 350 8.58 -9.16 16.76
C ARG A 350 9.73 -8.59 15.94
N LEU A 351 9.45 -7.64 15.04
CA LEU A 351 10.45 -6.99 14.22
C LEU A 351 11.49 -6.23 15.06
N GLU A 352 11.04 -5.49 16.08
CA GLU A 352 11.96 -4.82 17.02
C GLU A 352 12.83 -5.84 17.75
N SER A 353 12.24 -6.93 18.24
CA SER A 353 12.97 -8.00 18.92
C SER A 353 13.98 -8.69 17.99
N GLU A 354 13.64 -8.89 16.72
CA GLU A 354 14.52 -9.49 15.71
C GLU A 354 15.68 -8.55 15.38
N ILE A 355 15.42 -7.27 15.11
CA ILE A 355 16.46 -6.25 14.88
C ILE A 355 17.41 -6.19 16.08
N ARG A 356 16.88 -6.13 17.31
CA ARG A 356 17.70 -6.15 18.53
C ARG A 356 18.53 -7.41 18.65
N LYS A 357 17.96 -8.58 18.36
CA LYS A 357 18.65 -9.86 18.47
C LYS A 357 19.76 -10.01 17.42
N GLU A 358 19.45 -9.66 16.18
CA GLU A 358 20.35 -9.86 15.06
C GLU A 358 21.49 -8.84 15.12
N TRP A 359 21.19 -7.56 15.35
CA TRP A 359 22.16 -6.49 15.13
C TRP A 359 22.78 -5.97 16.44
N PHE A 360 22.09 -6.08 17.57
CA PHE A 360 22.49 -5.42 18.82
C PHE A 360 22.73 -6.37 20.01
N SER A 361 22.47 -7.67 19.85
CA SER A 361 22.73 -8.66 20.90
C SER A 361 24.12 -9.28 20.75
N ASN A 362 24.78 -9.45 21.90
CA ASN A 362 26.10 -10.09 22.07
C ASN A 362 26.09 -11.58 21.72
#